data_AF-A0AAV8VHR9-F1
#
_entry.id   AF-A0AAV8VHR9-F1
#
_cell.length_a   1.000
_cell.length_b   1.000
_cell.length_c   1.000
_cell.angle_alpha   90.00
_cell.angle_beta   90.00
_cell.angle_gamma   90.00
#
_symmetry.space_group_name_H-M   'P 1'
#
loop_
_entity.id
_entity.type
_entity.pdbx_description
1 polymer ?
#
loop_
_entity_poly.entity_id
_entity_poly.type
_entity_poly.pdbx_seq_one_letter_code
_entity_poly.pdbx_strand_id
1 'polypeptide(L)'
;MKEDTRESLLPGTYGVYDVIQIKFLTSGHSFMPCDKDFALIEKRKRVMKSFIPDDLVNVIQSARYNPPFEVIKMTDFGFWDIKRPADLLLNISKLQISKAATIRIEKK
;
A
#
# COMPACT_ATOMS: atom_id res chain seq x y z
N MET A 1 -52.01 -8.20 -4.45
CA MET A 1 -50.96 -8.64 -5.38
C MET A 1 -50.58 -7.41 -6.20
N LYS A 2 -49.62 -6.60 -5.72
CA LYS A 2 -48.24 -6.48 -6.26
C LYS A 2 -48.23 -6.37 -7.79
N GLU A 3 -48.21 -5.15 -8.32
CA GLU A 3 -46.99 -4.39 -8.70
C GLU A 3 -46.19 -5.10 -9.78
N ASP A 4 -46.10 -4.49 -10.98
CA ASP A 4 -44.81 -4.18 -11.60
C ASP A 4 -45.02 -3.21 -12.77
N THR A 5 -44.93 -1.90 -12.52
CA THR A 5 -44.84 -0.90 -13.60
C THR A 5 -43.37 -0.54 -13.77
N ARG A 6 -42.78 -1.09 -14.82
CA ARG A 6 -41.50 -0.63 -15.36
C ARG A 6 -41.71 0.69 -16.10
N GLU A 7 -41.21 1.79 -15.55
CA GLU A 7 -40.43 2.80 -16.29
C GLU A 7 -40.03 3.95 -15.37
N SER A 8 -38.73 4.15 -15.18
CA SER A 8 -38.06 5.41 -15.49
C SER A 8 -36.57 5.33 -15.11
N LEU A 9 -35.72 5.63 -16.09
CA LEU A 9 -34.27 5.83 -15.95
C LEU A 9 -33.95 6.80 -14.79
N LEU A 10 -33.02 6.46 -13.89
CA LEU A 10 -32.56 7.42 -12.88
C LEU A 10 -31.26 8.12 -13.31
N PRO A 11 -31.26 9.46 -13.47
CA PRO A 11 -30.04 10.25 -13.57
C PRO A 11 -29.51 10.47 -12.16
N GLY A 12 -28.36 9.89 -11.80
CA GLY A 12 -27.72 10.21 -10.53
C GLY A 12 -26.89 9.10 -9.90
N THR A 13 -25.78 8.71 -10.51
CA THR A 13 -24.72 8.00 -9.77
C THR A 13 -23.81 9.00 -9.06
N TYR A 14 -24.32 9.73 -8.08
CA TYR A 14 -23.51 10.58 -7.20
C TYR A 14 -23.97 10.44 -5.74
N GLY A 15 -23.77 9.27 -5.15
CA GLY A 15 -24.10 9.04 -3.74
C GLY A 15 -24.24 7.58 -3.33
N VAL A 16 -23.31 6.72 -3.73
CA VAL A 16 -23.40 5.28 -3.41
C VAL A 16 -23.14 4.98 -1.92
N TYR A 17 -22.44 5.87 -1.21
CA TYR A 17 -22.09 5.70 0.20
C TYR A 17 -22.43 6.95 1.01
N ASP A 18 -23.11 6.76 2.14
CA ASP A 18 -23.41 7.83 3.10
C ASP A 18 -22.21 8.14 4.01
N VAL A 19 -21.39 7.12 4.29
CA VAL A 19 -20.19 7.21 5.13
C VAL A 19 -19.08 6.34 4.56
N ILE A 20 -17.89 6.92 4.40
CA ILE A 20 -16.66 6.20 4.10
C ILE A 20 -15.76 6.28 5.34
N GLN A 21 -15.40 5.12 5.90
CA GLN A 21 -14.52 5.04 7.07
C GLN A 21 -13.26 4.27 6.73
N ILE A 22 -12.11 4.93 6.80
CA ILE A 22 -10.78 4.34 6.63
C ILE A 22 -10.17 4.23 8.02
N LYS A 23 -9.99 3.00 8.51
CA LYS A 23 -9.31 2.74 9.79
C LYS A 23 -7.84 2.46 9.51
N PHE A 24 -6.94 3.16 10.18
CA PHE A 24 -5.52 2.87 10.11
C PHE A 24 -5.19 1.68 11.01
N LEU A 25 -4.27 0.83 10.56
CA LEU A 25 -3.84 -0.33 11.32
C LEU A 25 -3.14 0.13 12.60
N THR A 26 -3.69 -0.26 13.75
CA THR A 26 -3.02 -0.13 15.05
C THR A 26 -1.80 -1.05 15.08
N SER A 27 -0.71 -0.60 15.69
CA SER A 27 0.51 -1.41 15.89
C SER A 27 0.17 -2.78 16.49
N GLY A 28 0.63 -3.87 15.86
CA GLY A 28 0.45 -5.26 16.35
C GLY A 28 -0.40 -6.19 15.48
N HIS A 29 -1.12 -5.67 14.47
CA HIS A 29 -1.97 -6.48 13.58
C HIS A 29 -1.70 -6.28 12.09
N SER A 30 -0.53 -5.76 11.73
CA SER A 30 -0.11 -5.55 10.34
C SER A 30 0.50 -6.84 9.78
N PHE A 31 -0.30 -7.89 9.59
CA PHE A 31 0.12 -8.99 8.70
C PHE A 31 -0.31 -8.61 7.29
N MET A 32 0.63 -8.05 6.53
CA MET A 32 0.43 -7.76 5.13
C MET A 32 0.77 -9.01 4.31
N PRO A 33 0.08 -9.28 3.19
CA PRO A 33 0.42 -10.39 2.31
C PRO A 33 1.90 -10.37 1.85
N CYS A 34 2.52 -9.20 1.75
CA CYS A 34 3.94 -9.04 1.41
C CYS A 34 4.90 -9.58 2.48
N ASP A 35 4.47 -9.68 3.75
CA ASP A 35 5.32 -10.18 4.84
C ASP A 35 5.71 -11.65 4.61
N LYS A 36 4.82 -12.41 3.98
CA LYS A 36 5.09 -13.80 3.57
C LYS A 36 6.22 -13.89 2.55
N ASP A 37 6.23 -12.99 1.57
CA ASP A 37 7.26 -12.98 0.53
C ASP A 37 8.61 -12.49 1.08
N PHE A 38 8.61 -11.49 1.96
CA PHE A 38 9.82 -11.06 2.67
C PHE A 38 10.41 -12.17 3.55
N ALA A 39 9.56 -12.96 4.23
CA ALA A 39 10.02 -14.09 5.04
C ALA A 39 10.77 -15.14 4.19
N LEU A 40 10.36 -15.37 2.93
CA LEU A 40 11.07 -16.28 2.02
C LEU A 40 12.46 -15.74 1.67
N ILE A 41 12.55 -14.45 1.36
CA ILE A 41 13.82 -13.76 1.04
C ILE A 41 14.76 -13.80 2.25
N GLU A 42 14.27 -13.49 3.44
CA GLU A 42 15.06 -13.55 4.68
C GLU A 42 15.58 -14.95 4.96
N LYS A 43 14.73 -15.97 4.81
CA LYS A 43 15.14 -17.37 4.97
C LYS A 43 16.24 -17.75 3.97
N ARG A 44 16.12 -17.31 2.71
CA ARG A 44 17.12 -17.58 1.67
C ARG A 44 18.43 -16.86 1.94
N LYS A 45 18.37 -15.61 2.43
CA LYS A 45 19.55 -14.81 2.82
C LYS A 45 20.37 -15.48 3.93
N ARG A 46 19.75 -16.22 4.85
CA ARG A 46 20.49 -16.93 5.93
C ARG A 46 21.41 -18.04 5.41
N VAL A 47 21.12 -18.62 4.25
CA VAL A 47 21.87 -19.75 3.67
C VAL A 47 22.76 -19.36 2.49
N MET A 48 22.71 -18.10 2.05
CA MET A 48 23.53 -17.60 0.95
C MET A 48 24.32 -16.38 1.38
N LYS A 49 25.60 -16.35 1.01
CA LYS A 49 26.46 -15.21 1.29
C LYS A 49 26.29 -14.16 0.19
N SER A 50 26.10 -12.92 0.58
CA SER A 50 26.13 -11.74 -0.29
C SER A 50 27.35 -10.89 0.10
N PHE A 51 28.28 -10.70 -0.82
CA PHE A 51 29.49 -9.89 -0.60
C PHE A 51 29.35 -8.50 -1.22
N ILE A 52 28.63 -8.41 -2.33
CA ILE A 52 28.30 -7.15 -3.01
C ILE A 52 26.79 -6.94 -3.10
N PRO A 53 26.29 -5.70 -3.26
CA PRO A 53 24.86 -5.43 -3.38
C PRO A 53 24.19 -6.22 -4.51
N ASP A 54 24.90 -6.45 -5.61
CA ASP A 54 24.38 -7.21 -6.74
C ASP A 54 24.09 -8.69 -6.41
N ASP A 55 24.77 -9.27 -5.43
CA ASP A 55 24.49 -10.64 -4.97
C ASP A 55 23.08 -10.75 -4.37
N LEU A 56 22.54 -9.65 -3.84
CA LEU A 56 21.18 -9.62 -3.30
C LEU A 56 20.13 -9.88 -4.38
N VAL A 57 20.42 -9.58 -5.66
CA VAL A 57 19.53 -9.95 -6.77
C VAL A 57 19.37 -11.46 -6.85
N ASN A 58 20.49 -12.20 -6.77
CA ASN A 58 20.47 -13.66 -6.77
C ASN A 58 19.78 -14.21 -5.51
N VAL A 59 19.93 -13.53 -4.37
CA VAL A 59 19.23 -13.87 -3.12
C VAL A 59 17.73 -13.76 -3.28
N ILE A 60 17.25 -12.66 -3.83
CA ILE A 60 15.82 -12.42 -4.01
C ILE A 60 15.26 -13.35 -5.08
N GLN A 61 15.85 -13.44 -6.27
CA GLN A 61 15.34 -14.29 -7.36
C GLN A 61 15.17 -15.76 -6.92
N SER A 62 16.18 -16.32 -6.24
CA SER A 62 16.17 -17.72 -5.82
C SER A 62 15.41 -18.00 -4.52
N ALA A 63 14.83 -16.98 -3.87
CA ALA A 63 14.05 -17.17 -2.65
C ALA A 63 12.71 -17.88 -2.88
N ARG A 64 12.16 -17.81 -4.11
CA ARG A 64 10.96 -18.53 -4.55
C ARG A 64 11.33 -19.43 -5.72
N TYR A 65 10.92 -20.70 -5.66
CA TYR A 65 11.32 -21.69 -6.67
C TYR A 65 10.56 -21.53 -7.99
N ASN A 66 9.22 -21.42 -7.94
CA ASN A 66 8.41 -21.27 -9.15
C ASN A 66 7.10 -20.48 -8.90
N PRO A 67 6.85 -19.39 -9.65
CA PRO A 67 7.84 -18.68 -10.47
C PRO A 67 8.90 -18.02 -9.56
N PRO A 68 10.15 -17.84 -9.99
CA PRO A 68 11.10 -16.99 -9.25
C PRO A 68 10.58 -15.57 -9.00
N PHE A 69 11.20 -14.83 -8.09
CA PHE A 69 10.89 -13.40 -7.96
C PHE A 69 11.49 -12.63 -9.12
N GLU A 70 10.73 -11.69 -9.68
CA GLU A 70 11.25 -10.70 -10.61
C GLU A 70 11.96 -9.60 -9.81
N VAL A 71 13.20 -9.28 -10.20
CA VAL A 71 13.99 -8.25 -9.52
C VAL A 71 14.32 -7.16 -10.51
N ILE A 72 13.77 -5.99 -10.26
CA ILE A 72 14.02 -4.79 -11.06
C ILE A 72 15.05 -3.94 -10.31
N LYS A 73 16.25 -3.81 -10.88
CA LYS A 73 17.27 -2.89 -10.37
C LYS A 73 16.81 -1.46 -10.66
N MET A 74 16.37 -0.76 -9.63
CA MET A 74 16.07 0.65 -9.77
C MET A 74 17.38 1.43 -9.93
N THR A 75 17.38 2.43 -10.81
CA THR A 75 18.48 3.38 -10.96
C THR A 75 18.11 4.67 -10.23
N ASP A 76 19.05 5.60 -10.15
CA ASP A 76 18.90 6.93 -9.57
C ASP A 76 17.73 7.70 -10.21
N PHE A 77 17.37 7.31 -11.43
CA PHE A 77 16.25 7.87 -12.16
C PHE A 77 14.92 7.55 -11.47
N GLY A 78 14.19 8.60 -11.09
CA GLY A 78 12.88 8.49 -10.46
C GLY A 78 12.89 8.56 -8.93
N PHE A 79 14.07 8.63 -8.29
CA PHE A 79 14.17 8.92 -6.85
C PHE A 79 14.41 10.41 -6.64
N TRP A 80 13.34 11.12 -6.28
CA TRP A 80 13.38 12.55 -6.03
C TRP A 80 13.39 12.82 -4.52
N ASP A 81 14.26 13.73 -4.07
CA ASP A 81 14.18 14.25 -2.70
C ASP A 81 12.97 15.18 -2.58
N ILE A 82 11.83 14.58 -2.20
CA ILE A 82 10.58 15.30 -1.96
C ILE A 82 10.53 15.92 -0.55
N LYS A 83 11.55 15.74 0.29
CA LYS A 83 11.53 16.28 1.65
C LYS A 83 11.46 17.80 1.64
N ARG A 84 12.29 18.45 0.82
CA ARG A 84 12.30 19.92 0.73
C ARG A 84 10.97 20.48 0.20
N PRO A 85 10.40 20.00 -0.92
CA PRO A 85 9.05 20.39 -1.32
C PRO A 85 7.98 20.12 -0.26
N ALA A 86 8.04 18.97 0.42
CA ALA A 86 7.08 18.62 1.46
C ALA A 86 7.14 19.60 2.64
N ASP A 87 8.34 19.91 3.13
CA ASP A 87 8.53 20.86 4.25
C ASP A 87 8.07 22.29 3.88
N LEU A 88 8.20 22.69 2.61
CA LEU A 88 7.77 24.00 2.11
C LEU A 88 6.26 24.08 1.85
N LEU A 89 5.67 23.03 1.29
CA LEU A 89 4.30 23.04 0.77
C LEU A 89 3.26 22.45 1.75
N LEU A 90 3.68 21.60 2.70
CA LEU A 90 2.78 20.91 3.62
C LEU A 90 2.99 21.39 5.07
N ASN A 91 2.00 22.09 5.63
CA ASN A 91 1.97 22.38 7.07
C ASN A 91 1.21 21.27 7.83
N ILE A 92 1.92 20.19 8.17
CA ILE A 92 1.35 19.02 8.87
C ILE A 92 1.26 19.19 10.39
N SER A 93 1.84 20.26 10.97
CA SER A 93 1.94 20.45 12.43
C SER A 93 0.58 20.51 13.15
N LYS A 94 -0.44 21.04 12.47
CA LYS A 94 -1.80 21.19 13.02
C LYS A 94 -2.69 19.96 12.83
N LEU A 95 -2.32 19.05 11.91
CA LEU A 95 -3.19 17.96 11.49
C LEU A 95 -3.20 16.77 12.45
N GLN A 96 -2.29 16.70 13.43
CA GLN A 96 -2.21 15.62 14.46
C GLN A 96 -2.37 14.20 13.87
N ILE A 97 -1.89 13.97 12.64
CA ILE A 97 -2.13 12.73 11.86
C ILE A 97 -1.60 11.50 12.60
N SER A 98 -0.51 11.64 13.35
CA SER A 98 0.06 10.58 14.18
C SER A 98 -0.87 10.06 15.28
N LYS A 99 -1.91 10.81 15.65
CA LYS A 99 -2.95 10.40 16.62
C LYS A 99 -4.23 9.95 15.94
N ALA A 100 -4.37 10.14 14.63
CA ALA A 100 -5.57 9.79 13.90
C ALA A 100 -5.62 8.27 13.64
N ALA A 101 -6.57 7.58 14.27
CA ALA A 101 -6.81 6.15 14.04
C ALA A 101 -7.81 5.90 12.90
N THR A 102 -8.51 6.93 12.44
CA THR A 102 -9.58 6.80 11.44
C THR A 102 -9.78 8.10 10.66
N ILE A 103 -9.94 8.00 9.35
CA ILE A 103 -10.54 9.05 8.51
C ILE A 103 -12.00 8.67 8.26
N ARG A 104 -12.91 9.61 8.50
CA ARG A 104 -14.34 9.45 8.26
C ARG A 104 -14.81 10.58 7.35
N ILE A 105 -15.43 10.22 6.24
CA ILE A 105 -16.02 11.14 5.27
C ILE A 105 -17.51 10.87 5.27
N GLU A 106 -18.31 11.90 5.53
CA GLU A 106 -19.77 11.82 5.53
C GLU A 106 -20.31 12.69 4.40
N LYS A 107 -21.41 12.23 3.81
CA LYS A 107 -22.17 13.04 2.86
C LYS A 107 -22.73 14.26 3.60
N LYS A 108 -22.43 15.44 3.06
CA LYS A 108 -22.91 16.73 3.60
C LYS A 108 -24.42 16.90 3.42
#